data_AF-A0A3P8EWC7-F1
#
_entry.id   AF-A0A3P8EWC7-F1
#
_cell.length_a   1.000
_cell.length_b   1.000
_cell.length_c   1.000
_cell.angle_alpha   90.00
_cell.angle_beta   90.00
_cell.angle_gamma   90.00
#
_symmetry.space_group_name_H-M   'P 1'
#
loop_
_entity.id
_entity.type
_entity.pdbx_description
1 polymer ?
#
loop_
_entity_poly.entity_id
_entity_poly.type
_entity_poly.pdbx_seq_one_letter_code
_entity_poly.pdbx_strand_id
1 'polypeptide(L)'
;MPTASHPFKVCESIIPELLIAGLQTAEDLKKEAERLREREAKMFEELDTSVSGRFAETKVRQKQVRKSKDKPEDKERKEREAKKQAELKEKYELWNKGVAQAERMARVAAEPLARMADDEEMNRHLKQLIHEEDPMAPMLQTKKREEALDRGDLVYPTYQGECPPNRFGIRPGYRWDGVDRSNGFEAKLALMKNKKTAQEREYYQNVQLYE
;
A
#
# COMPACT_ATOMS: atom_id res chain seq x y z
N MET A 1 73.73 -10.11 -17.73
CA MET A 1 73.45 -10.82 -19.00
C MET A 1 71.94 -10.96 -19.14
N PRO A 2 71.33 -10.81 -20.33
CA PRO A 2 71.48 -9.76 -21.33
C PRO A 2 70.31 -8.76 -21.27
N THR A 3 70.58 -7.48 -21.49
CA THR A 3 69.57 -6.44 -21.73
C THR A 3 69.00 -6.64 -23.13
N ALA A 4 67.78 -7.18 -23.21
CA ALA A 4 67.05 -7.31 -24.46
C ALA A 4 66.59 -5.93 -24.95
N SER A 5 67.49 -5.24 -25.66
CA SER A 5 67.13 -4.12 -26.51
C SER A 5 66.22 -4.65 -27.62
N HIS A 6 64.91 -4.51 -27.41
CA HIS A 6 63.96 -4.68 -28.49
C HIS A 6 64.21 -3.53 -29.48
N PRO A 7 64.54 -3.81 -30.75
CA PRO A 7 64.58 -2.75 -31.74
C PRO A 7 63.17 -2.15 -31.81
N PHE A 8 63.08 -0.88 -31.45
CA PHE A 8 61.91 -0.06 -31.73
C PHE A 8 61.76 -0.10 -33.25
N LYS A 9 60.90 -0.99 -33.76
CA LYS A 9 60.49 -0.97 -35.16
C LYS A 9 59.79 0.36 -35.32
N VAL A 10 60.53 1.34 -35.84
CA VAL A 10 59.97 2.51 -36.47
C VAL A 10 58.90 1.97 -37.41
N CYS A 11 57.65 2.38 -37.20
CA CYS A 11 56.57 2.15 -38.16
C CYS A 11 56.89 2.99 -39.41
N GLU A 12 57.92 2.58 -40.14
CA GLU A 12 58.24 3.02 -41.49
C GLU A 12 57.28 2.27 -42.42
N SER A 13 56.05 2.76 -42.51
CA SER A 13 55.12 2.54 -43.63
C SER A 13 53.71 3.03 -43.29
N ILE A 14 53.56 4.33 -43.08
CA ILE A 14 52.32 5.01 -43.48
C ILE A 14 52.75 6.25 -44.24
N ILE A 15 53.31 6.02 -45.44
CA ILE A 15 53.34 7.06 -46.47
C ILE A 15 51.86 7.29 -46.81
N PRO A 16 51.29 8.49 -46.63
CA PRO A 16 49.93 8.74 -47.09
C PRO A 16 49.96 8.72 -48.61
N GLU A 17 49.74 7.55 -49.20
CA GLU A 17 49.42 7.49 -50.61
C GLU A 17 48.10 8.24 -50.83
N LEU A 18 48.22 9.26 -51.69
CA LEU A 18 47.16 10.03 -52.33
C LEU A 18 46.59 11.19 -51.50
N LEU A 19 47.44 12.14 -51.11
CA LEU A 19 47.04 13.55 -51.14
C LEU A 19 47.16 14.01 -52.60
N ILE A 20 46.03 14.23 -53.28
CA ILE A 20 46.03 14.77 -54.65
C ILE A 20 46.47 16.24 -54.56
N ALA A 21 47.70 16.57 -54.92
CA ALA A 21 48.18 17.97 -54.88
C ALA A 21 47.70 18.76 -56.11
N GLY A 22 47.02 19.90 -55.92
CA GLY A 22 46.54 20.78 -57.01
C GLY A 22 45.35 21.69 -56.63
N LEU A 23 44.76 22.39 -57.62
CA LEU A 23 43.50 23.15 -57.47
C LEU A 23 42.32 22.17 -57.29
N GLN A 24 41.92 21.90 -56.05
CA GLN A 24 40.82 20.98 -55.75
C GLN A 24 39.47 21.70 -55.61
N THR A 25 38.38 21.00 -55.93
CA THR A 25 37.02 21.45 -55.62
C THR A 25 36.62 21.05 -54.19
N ALA A 26 35.66 21.76 -53.60
CA ALA A 26 35.18 21.45 -52.25
C ALA A 26 34.54 20.06 -52.12
N GLU A 27 34.04 19.48 -53.22
CA GLU A 27 33.48 18.13 -53.24
C GLU A 27 34.56 17.06 -53.16
N ASP A 28 35.71 17.29 -53.79
CA ASP A 28 36.84 16.36 -53.77
C ASP A 28 37.44 16.25 -52.37
N LEU A 29 37.57 17.38 -51.66
CA LEU A 29 38.03 17.41 -50.25
C LEU A 29 37.10 16.64 -49.30
N LYS A 30 35.77 16.70 -49.52
CA LYS A 30 34.80 15.95 -48.71
C LYS A 30 34.93 14.44 -48.96
N LYS A 31 35.02 14.03 -50.22
CA LYS A 31 35.21 12.61 -50.60
C LYS A 31 36.54 12.06 -50.08
N GLU A 32 37.61 12.85 -50.09
CA GLU A 32 38.89 12.45 -49.49
C GLU A 32 38.78 12.30 -47.97
N ALA A 33 38.15 13.26 -47.27
CA ALA A 33 37.95 13.18 -45.83
C ALA A 33 37.09 11.97 -45.42
N GLU A 34 36.06 11.64 -46.19
CA GLU A 34 35.23 10.45 -45.98
C GLU A 34 36.04 9.17 -46.18
N ARG A 35 36.83 9.06 -47.26
CA ARG A 35 37.72 7.92 -47.51
C ARG A 35 38.80 7.76 -46.44
N LEU A 36 39.27 8.86 -45.87
CA LEU A 36 40.25 8.83 -44.77
C LEU A 36 39.58 8.32 -43.49
N ARG A 37 38.39 8.84 -43.14
CA ARG A 37 37.61 8.38 -41.99
C ARG A 37 37.23 6.90 -42.10
N GLU A 38 36.82 6.43 -43.28
CA GLU A 38 36.50 5.02 -43.50
C GLU A 38 37.72 4.11 -43.33
N ARG A 39 38.89 4.55 -43.80
CA ARG A 39 40.16 3.82 -43.61
C ARG A 39 40.56 3.80 -42.14
N GLU A 40 40.52 4.94 -41.46
CA GLU A 40 40.80 5.04 -40.03
C GLU A 40 39.83 4.17 -39.22
N ALA A 41 38.54 4.14 -39.58
CA ALA A 41 37.54 3.29 -38.94
C ALA A 41 37.82 1.80 -39.15
N LYS A 42 38.20 1.38 -40.37
CA LYS A 42 38.61 -0.01 -40.68
C LYS A 42 39.87 -0.41 -39.94
N MET A 43 40.88 0.46 -39.91
CA MET A 43 42.10 0.24 -39.13
C MET A 43 41.80 0.11 -37.63
N PHE A 44 40.88 0.92 -37.11
CA PHE A 44 40.42 0.81 -35.73
C PHE A 44 39.54 -0.44 -35.49
N GLU A 45 38.92 -0.99 -36.54
CA GLU A 45 38.20 -2.25 -36.52
C GLU A 45 39.09 -3.48 -36.45
N GLU A 46 40.19 -3.46 -37.19
CA GLU A 46 41.15 -4.56 -37.29
C GLU A 46 42.14 -4.60 -36.10
N LEU A 47 42.27 -3.51 -35.34
CA LEU A 47 43.12 -3.45 -34.16
C LEU A 47 42.60 -4.36 -33.02
N ASP A 48 43.52 -5.13 -32.43
CA ASP A 48 43.21 -6.05 -31.33
C ASP A 48 42.58 -5.32 -30.12
N THR A 49 41.68 -6.02 -29.44
CA THR A 49 40.88 -5.54 -28.31
C THR A 49 41.73 -5.02 -27.13
N SER A 50 42.93 -5.58 -26.96
CA SER A 50 43.94 -5.16 -25.99
C SER A 50 44.46 -3.74 -26.23
N VAL A 51 44.65 -3.37 -27.49
CA VAL A 51 45.25 -2.08 -27.89
C VAL A 51 44.19 -1.03 -28.21
N SER A 52 43.07 -1.44 -28.82
CA SER A 52 41.98 -0.54 -29.19
C SER A 52 41.13 -0.08 -28.00
N GLY A 53 41.14 -0.82 -26.89
CA GLY A 53 40.34 -0.49 -25.70
C GLY A 53 38.82 -0.49 -25.94
N ARG A 54 38.35 -1.12 -27.04
CA ARG A 54 36.95 -1.12 -27.49
C ARG A 54 35.92 -1.53 -26.43
N PHE A 55 36.31 -2.42 -25.53
CA PHE A 55 35.48 -2.94 -24.44
C PHE A 55 35.96 -2.49 -23.05
N ALA A 56 36.87 -1.52 -22.98
CA ALA A 56 37.35 -1.02 -21.71
C ALA A 56 36.25 -0.19 -21.02
N GLU A 57 35.97 -0.52 -19.75
CA GLU A 57 35.01 0.25 -18.96
C GLU A 57 35.48 1.70 -18.81
N THR A 58 34.63 2.64 -19.23
CA THR A 58 34.93 4.07 -19.17
C THR A 58 34.92 4.55 -17.72
N LYS A 59 36.10 4.67 -17.11
CA LYS A 59 36.25 5.19 -15.74
C LYS A 59 36.11 6.71 -15.73
N VAL A 60 34.90 7.19 -15.48
CA VAL A 60 34.64 8.63 -15.32
C VAL A 60 34.90 9.05 -13.87
N ARG A 61 35.66 10.15 -13.67
CA ARG A 61 35.87 10.75 -12.33
C ARG A 61 34.54 11.31 -11.82
N GLN A 62 33.92 10.60 -10.89
CA GLN A 62 32.63 11.02 -10.30
C GLN A 62 32.82 12.31 -9.50
N LYS A 63 32.09 13.37 -9.87
CA LYS A 63 31.98 14.60 -9.08
C LYS A 63 31.09 14.28 -7.87
N GLN A 64 31.57 14.48 -6.64
CA GLN A 64 30.93 14.04 -5.38
C GLN A 64 29.45 14.39 -5.20
N VAL A 65 28.91 15.32 -5.99
CA VAL A 65 27.54 15.87 -5.84
C VAL A 65 26.49 15.17 -6.72
N ARG A 66 26.87 14.47 -7.80
CA ARG A 66 25.90 13.73 -8.62
C ARG A 66 25.86 12.28 -8.15
N LYS A 67 24.78 11.91 -7.47
CA LYS A 67 24.47 10.50 -7.20
C LYS A 67 24.54 9.73 -8.51
N SER A 68 25.46 8.78 -8.58
CA SER A 68 25.57 7.84 -9.68
C SER A 68 24.21 7.18 -9.94
N LYS A 69 23.95 6.81 -11.21
CA LYS A 69 22.83 5.94 -11.59
C LYS A 69 22.86 4.73 -10.64
N ASP A 70 21.76 4.49 -9.91
CA ASP A 70 21.65 3.38 -8.96
C ASP A 70 22.10 2.08 -9.63
N LYS A 71 22.99 1.34 -8.99
CA LYS A 71 23.42 0.02 -9.48
C LYS A 71 22.20 -0.92 -9.53
N PRO A 72 22.17 -1.92 -10.42
CA PRO A 72 21.07 -2.89 -10.47
C PRO A 72 20.82 -3.56 -9.10
N GLU A 73 21.87 -3.83 -8.31
CA GLU A 73 21.77 -4.37 -6.95
C GLU A 73 21.09 -3.41 -5.96
N ASP A 74 21.33 -2.10 -6.07
CA ASP A 74 20.69 -1.09 -5.21
C ASP A 74 19.18 -0.98 -5.50
N LYS A 75 18.77 -1.22 -6.76
CA LYS A 75 17.36 -1.26 -7.14
C LYS A 75 16.66 -2.49 -6.57
N GLU A 76 17.28 -3.67 -6.69
CA GLU A 76 16.73 -4.90 -6.11
C GLU A 76 16.60 -4.78 -4.58
N ARG A 77 17.60 -4.19 -3.92
CA ARG A 77 17.53 -3.93 -2.48
C ARG A 77 16.38 -2.98 -2.13
N LYS A 78 16.22 -1.87 -2.85
CA LYS A 78 15.11 -0.92 -2.65
C LYS A 78 13.74 -1.58 -2.89
N GLU A 79 13.62 -2.43 -3.90
CA GLU A 79 12.38 -3.18 -4.18
C GLU A 79 12.07 -4.19 -3.06
N ARG A 80 13.09 -4.90 -2.55
CA ARG A 80 12.92 -5.82 -1.42
C ARG A 80 12.53 -5.09 -0.15
N GLU A 81 13.13 -3.93 0.13
CA GLU A 81 12.76 -3.06 1.24
C GLU A 81 11.34 -2.51 1.06
N ALA A 82 10.97 -2.06 -0.14
CA ALA A 82 9.62 -1.57 -0.44
C ALA A 82 8.55 -2.64 -0.26
N LYS A 83 8.81 -3.89 -0.68
CA LYS A 83 7.91 -5.03 -0.45
C LYS A 83 7.71 -5.29 1.04
N LYS A 84 8.79 -5.35 1.82
CA LYS A 84 8.70 -5.51 3.29
C LYS A 84 7.95 -4.36 3.95
N GLN A 85 8.16 -3.13 3.48
CA GLN A 85 7.44 -1.95 3.97
C GLN A 85 5.96 -2.00 3.59
N ALA A 86 5.60 -2.50 2.41
CA ALA A 86 4.21 -2.70 2.01
C ALA A 86 3.53 -3.77 2.88
N GLU A 87 4.16 -4.92 3.09
CA GLU A 87 3.63 -5.97 3.98
C GLU A 87 3.42 -5.47 5.42
N LEU A 88 4.36 -4.69 5.94
CA LEU A 88 4.21 -4.08 7.27
C LEU A 88 3.06 -3.08 7.29
N LYS A 89 2.95 -2.22 6.26
CA LYS A 89 1.85 -1.26 6.15
C LYS A 89 0.50 -1.95 6.11
N GLU A 90 0.34 -3.01 5.33
CA GLU A 90 -0.90 -3.78 5.26
C GLU A 90 -1.28 -4.37 6.63
N LYS A 91 -0.30 -4.93 7.36
CA LYS A 91 -0.52 -5.43 8.73
C LYS A 91 -0.94 -4.30 9.69
N TYR A 92 -0.28 -3.15 9.61
CA TYR A 92 -0.64 -1.98 10.43
C TYR A 92 -2.01 -1.42 10.07
N GLU A 93 -2.37 -1.38 8.79
CA GLU A 93 -3.69 -0.94 8.35
C GLU A 93 -4.78 -1.86 8.88
N LEU A 94 -4.58 -3.18 8.85
CA LEU A 94 -5.53 -4.12 9.41
C LEU A 94 -5.65 -3.96 10.92
N TRP A 95 -4.54 -3.76 11.63
CA TRP A 95 -4.51 -3.56 13.09
C TRP A 95 -5.21 -2.26 13.50
N ASN A 96 -4.99 -1.17 12.76
CA ASN A 96 -5.53 0.14 13.08
C ASN A 96 -7.03 0.25 12.75
N LYS A 97 -7.53 -0.57 11.82
CA LYS A 97 -8.95 -0.59 11.46
C LYS A 97 -9.71 -1.41 12.51
N GLY A 98 -10.89 -0.91 12.91
CA GLY A 98 -11.79 -1.69 13.76
C GLY A 98 -12.27 -2.92 13.00
N VAL A 99 -11.95 -4.13 13.48
CA VAL A 99 -12.34 -5.41 12.85
C VAL A 99 -13.85 -5.44 12.55
N ALA A 100 -14.68 -5.07 13.52
CA ALA A 100 -16.13 -5.00 13.37
C ALA A 100 -16.59 -3.97 12.31
N GLN A 101 -15.86 -2.88 12.10
CA GLN A 101 -16.18 -1.90 11.06
C GLN A 101 -15.84 -2.45 9.68
N ALA A 102 -14.68 -3.08 9.52
CA ALA A 102 -14.26 -3.69 8.26
C ALA A 102 -15.21 -4.81 7.84
N GLU A 103 -15.56 -5.71 8.76
CA GLU A 103 -16.53 -6.79 8.51
C GLU A 103 -17.90 -6.25 8.13
N ARG A 104 -18.41 -5.24 8.84
CA ARG A 104 -19.70 -4.63 8.52
C ARG A 104 -19.70 -3.97 7.15
N MET A 105 -18.64 -3.26 6.79
CA MET A 105 -18.52 -2.62 5.47
C MET A 105 -18.46 -3.66 4.35
N ALA A 106 -17.72 -4.75 4.55
CA ALA A 106 -17.67 -5.85 3.59
C ALA A 106 -19.03 -6.52 3.41
N ARG A 107 -19.76 -6.76 4.51
CA ARG A 107 -21.11 -7.33 4.46
C ARG A 107 -22.07 -6.42 3.71
N VAL A 108 -22.13 -5.14 4.08
CA VAL A 108 -23.00 -4.16 3.41
C VAL A 108 -22.66 -3.98 1.93
N ALA A 109 -21.38 -4.10 1.56
CA ALA A 109 -20.96 -4.04 0.16
C ALA A 109 -21.39 -5.26 -0.67
N ALA A 110 -21.58 -6.42 -0.02
CA ALA A 110 -22.07 -7.64 -0.66
C ALA A 110 -23.61 -7.71 -0.72
N GLU A 111 -24.30 -7.03 0.19
CA GLU A 111 -25.77 -7.01 0.25
C GLU A 111 -26.38 -6.27 -0.97
N PRO A 112 -27.53 -6.73 -1.50
CA PRO A 112 -28.23 -6.04 -2.59
C PRO A 112 -28.77 -4.68 -2.12
N LEU A 113 -28.92 -3.74 -3.06
CA LEU A 113 -29.38 -2.37 -2.76
C LEU A 113 -30.76 -2.34 -2.08
N ALA A 114 -31.68 -3.17 -2.54
CA ALA A 114 -33.04 -3.28 -2.00
C ALA A 114 -33.21 -4.64 -1.34
N ARG A 115 -33.80 -4.64 -0.13
CA ARG A 115 -34.19 -5.86 0.55
C ARG A 115 -35.65 -6.19 0.28
N MET A 116 -35.92 -7.44 -0.10
CA MET A 116 -37.27 -7.94 -0.39
C MET A 116 -37.76 -8.91 0.69
N ALA A 117 -39.05 -9.22 0.70
CA ALA A 117 -39.64 -10.13 1.70
C ALA A 117 -39.00 -11.53 1.68
N ASP A 118 -38.53 -11.98 0.50
CA ASP A 118 -37.95 -13.31 0.31
C ASP A 118 -36.44 -13.38 0.63
N ASP A 119 -35.83 -12.28 1.08
CA ASP A 119 -34.38 -12.25 1.37
C ASP A 119 -33.99 -13.25 2.45
N GLU A 120 -33.14 -14.21 2.07
CA GLU A 120 -32.74 -15.29 2.96
C GLU A 120 -32.01 -14.80 4.21
N GLU A 121 -31.06 -13.87 4.07
CA GLU A 121 -30.26 -13.36 5.19
C GLU A 121 -31.12 -12.59 6.19
N MET A 122 -32.04 -11.75 5.70
CA MET A 122 -33.00 -11.03 6.54
C MET A 122 -33.89 -12.01 7.30
N ASN A 123 -34.44 -13.01 6.61
CA ASN A 123 -35.31 -14.01 7.21
C ASN A 123 -34.57 -14.89 8.23
N ARG A 124 -33.30 -15.22 7.98
CA ARG A 124 -32.43 -15.91 8.95
C ARG A 124 -32.22 -15.05 10.20
N HIS A 125 -31.90 -13.77 10.03
CA HIS A 125 -31.71 -12.84 11.16
C HIS A 125 -32.99 -12.69 12.00
N LEU A 126 -34.14 -12.52 11.37
CA LEU A 126 -35.43 -12.40 12.07
C LEU A 126 -35.78 -13.67 12.86
N LYS A 127 -35.53 -14.86 12.30
CA LYS A 127 -35.71 -16.14 13.01
C LYS A 127 -34.76 -16.31 14.20
N GLN A 128 -33.62 -15.64 14.18
CA GLN A 128 -32.67 -15.68 15.29
C GLN A 128 -33.07 -14.73 16.43
N LEU A 129 -33.94 -13.74 16.23
CA LEU A 129 -34.35 -12.83 17.30
C LEU A 129 -35.20 -13.59 18.32
N ILE A 130 -34.69 -13.71 19.55
CA ILE A 130 -35.45 -14.27 20.68
C ILE A 130 -36.20 -13.12 21.33
N HIS A 131 -37.51 -13.26 21.44
CA HIS A 131 -38.38 -12.31 22.12
C HIS A 131 -38.49 -12.68 23.59
N GLU A 132 -38.38 -11.71 24.49
CA GLU A 132 -38.44 -11.95 25.94
C GLU A 132 -39.83 -12.39 26.41
N GLU A 133 -40.87 -12.04 25.67
CA GLU A 133 -42.28 -12.37 25.96
C GLU A 133 -42.64 -13.83 25.61
N ASP A 134 -41.76 -14.55 24.91
CA ASP A 134 -41.99 -15.96 24.55
C ASP A 134 -41.70 -16.89 25.74
N PRO A 135 -42.65 -17.75 26.17
CA PRO A 135 -42.40 -18.73 27.23
C PRO A 135 -41.24 -19.69 26.93
N MET A 136 -40.90 -19.89 25.65
CA MET A 136 -39.79 -20.74 25.22
C MET A 136 -38.43 -20.01 25.17
N ALA A 137 -38.40 -18.68 25.32
CA ALA A 137 -37.18 -17.88 25.31
C ALA A 137 -36.03 -18.42 26.21
N PRO A 138 -36.25 -18.80 27.48
CA PRO A 138 -35.15 -19.29 28.32
C PRO A 138 -34.50 -20.56 27.76
N MET A 139 -35.30 -21.48 27.18
CA MET A 139 -34.76 -22.70 26.57
C MET A 139 -33.99 -22.41 25.28
N LEU A 140 -34.42 -21.42 24.50
CA LEU A 140 -33.72 -21.04 23.27
C LEU A 140 -32.37 -20.37 23.58
N GLN A 141 -32.30 -19.56 24.65
CA GLN A 141 -31.05 -18.92 25.08
C GLN A 141 -30.00 -19.94 25.55
N THR A 142 -30.41 -20.95 26.33
CA THR A 142 -29.50 -22.02 26.75
C THR A 142 -29.00 -22.84 25.57
N LYS A 143 -29.90 -23.23 24.66
CA LYS A 143 -29.54 -23.97 23.43
C LYS A 143 -28.55 -23.21 22.57
N LYS A 144 -28.78 -21.91 22.33
CA LYS A 144 -27.84 -21.09 21.55
C LYS A 144 -26.45 -21.03 22.16
N ARG A 145 -26.37 -20.96 23.49
CA ARG A 145 -25.09 -20.97 24.20
C ARG A 145 -24.39 -22.32 24.06
N GLU A 146 -25.12 -23.43 24.19
CA GLU A 146 -24.61 -24.79 23.98
C GLU A 146 -24.11 -24.97 22.55
N GLU A 147 -24.90 -24.59 21.54
CA GLU A 147 -24.53 -24.66 20.13
C GLU A 147 -23.26 -23.84 19.81
N ALA A 148 -23.09 -22.67 20.42
CA ALA A 148 -21.88 -21.87 20.25
C ALA A 148 -20.64 -22.56 20.85
N LEU A 149 -20.80 -23.22 22.01
CA LEU A 149 -19.73 -23.99 22.63
C LEU A 149 -19.39 -25.25 21.80
N ASP A 150 -20.39 -25.94 21.26
CA ASP A 150 -20.22 -27.13 20.41
C ASP A 150 -19.53 -26.81 19.08
N ARG A 151 -19.82 -25.64 18.49
CA ARG A 151 -19.10 -25.14 17.30
C ARG A 151 -17.65 -24.77 17.57
N GLY A 152 -17.22 -24.72 18.84
CA GLY A 152 -15.90 -24.27 19.24
C GLY A 152 -15.73 -22.75 19.14
N ASP A 153 -16.84 -21.99 19.10
CA ASP A 153 -16.80 -20.53 19.08
C ASP A 153 -16.27 -20.03 20.42
N LEU A 154 -15.30 -19.09 20.41
CA LEU A 154 -14.76 -18.51 21.63
C LEU A 154 -15.79 -17.55 22.25
N VAL A 155 -16.61 -18.06 23.17
CA VAL A 155 -17.59 -17.26 23.92
C VAL A 155 -16.86 -16.45 25.00
N TYR A 156 -16.56 -15.19 24.70
CA TYR A 156 -16.03 -14.28 25.71
C TYR A 156 -17.09 -14.00 26.78
N PRO A 157 -16.71 -14.04 28.07
CA PRO A 157 -17.61 -13.60 29.13
C PRO A 157 -17.99 -12.12 28.91
N THR A 158 -19.23 -11.79 29.24
CA THR A 158 -19.72 -10.41 29.27
C THR A 158 -19.81 -9.93 30.71
N TYR A 159 -19.68 -8.63 30.93
CA TYR A 159 -19.92 -8.04 32.25
C TYR A 159 -21.36 -8.33 32.72
N GLN A 160 -21.53 -8.71 33.99
CA GLN A 160 -22.83 -9.09 34.56
C GLN A 160 -23.47 -7.99 35.42
N GLY A 161 -22.70 -6.99 35.86
CA GLY A 161 -23.22 -5.91 36.70
C GLY A 161 -23.96 -4.83 35.92
N GLU A 162 -24.52 -3.87 36.68
CA GLU A 162 -25.09 -2.65 36.14
C GLU A 162 -23.97 -1.77 35.55
N CYS A 163 -24.19 -1.25 34.35
CA CYS A 163 -23.25 -0.35 33.70
C CYS A 163 -23.97 0.93 33.23
N PRO A 164 -23.32 2.11 33.32
CA PRO A 164 -23.85 3.33 32.77
C PRO A 164 -24.19 3.17 31.28
N PRO A 165 -25.35 3.68 30.82
CA PRO A 165 -25.70 3.64 29.42
C PRO A 165 -24.77 4.56 28.61
N ASN A 166 -24.39 4.12 27.41
CA ASN A 166 -23.62 4.93 26.47
C ASN A 166 -24.39 5.09 25.15
N ARG A 167 -23.98 6.08 24.34
CA ARG A 167 -24.60 6.35 23.03
C ARG A 167 -24.64 5.15 22.09
N PHE A 168 -23.68 4.23 22.19
CA PHE A 168 -23.47 3.15 21.24
C PHE A 168 -24.06 1.80 21.68
N GLY A 169 -24.66 1.70 22.87
CA GLY A 169 -25.14 0.45 23.44
C GLY A 169 -24.05 -0.61 23.70
N ILE A 170 -22.77 -0.20 23.75
CA ILE A 170 -21.64 -1.12 23.92
C ILE A 170 -21.53 -1.49 25.39
N ARG A 171 -21.64 -2.78 25.73
CA ARG A 171 -21.43 -3.23 27.12
C ARG A 171 -19.94 -3.22 27.48
N PRO A 172 -19.58 -2.93 28.74
CA PRO A 172 -18.20 -2.99 29.18
C PRO A 172 -17.66 -4.43 29.11
N GLY A 173 -16.34 -4.55 29.00
CA GLY A 173 -15.67 -5.85 29.04
C GLY A 173 -15.85 -6.54 30.40
N TYR A 174 -15.75 -7.87 30.43
CA TYR A 174 -16.00 -8.67 31.64
C TYR A 174 -15.14 -8.34 32.85
N ARG A 175 -13.97 -7.73 32.64
CA ARG A 175 -13.01 -7.34 33.70
C ARG A 175 -13.26 -5.95 34.25
N TRP A 176 -14.31 -5.27 33.81
CA TRP A 176 -14.63 -3.94 34.30
C TRP A 176 -15.05 -4.03 35.77
N ASP A 177 -14.54 -3.11 36.57
CA ASP A 177 -14.65 -3.06 38.04
C ASP A 177 -16.03 -2.52 38.51
N GLY A 178 -16.89 -2.07 37.59
CA GLY A 178 -18.18 -1.45 37.92
C GLY A 178 -18.09 0.02 38.34
N VAL A 179 -16.89 0.52 38.67
CA VAL A 179 -16.68 1.92 39.05
C VAL A 179 -16.63 2.81 37.80
N ASP A 180 -17.56 3.76 37.72
CA ASP A 180 -17.57 4.80 36.69
C ASP A 180 -16.42 5.80 36.92
N ARG A 181 -15.55 5.93 35.92
CA ARG A 181 -14.39 6.85 35.89
C ARG A 181 -14.55 7.90 34.79
N SER A 182 -15.78 8.23 34.42
CA SER A 182 -16.10 9.19 33.36
C SER A 182 -16.04 10.65 33.82
N ASN A 183 -15.96 11.57 32.86
CA ASN A 183 -16.17 13.02 33.08
C ASN A 183 -17.67 13.41 33.04
N GLY A 184 -18.59 12.43 33.06
CA GLY A 184 -20.03 12.67 32.95
C GLY A 184 -20.50 13.19 31.58
N PHE A 185 -19.68 13.10 30.52
CA PHE A 185 -20.04 13.57 29.17
C PHE A 185 -21.27 12.86 28.61
N GLU A 186 -21.33 11.53 28.69
CA GLU A 186 -22.45 10.72 28.19
C GLU A 186 -23.77 11.08 28.89
N ALA A 187 -23.73 11.28 30.22
CA ALA A 187 -24.88 11.71 31.00
C ALA A 187 -25.39 13.10 30.57
N LYS A 188 -24.48 14.07 30.41
CA LYS A 188 -24.83 15.42 29.92
C LYS A 188 -25.42 15.36 28.51
N LEU A 189 -24.88 14.53 27.64
CA LEU A 189 -25.38 14.35 26.27
C LEU A 189 -26.80 13.77 26.26
N ALA A 190 -27.06 12.76 27.10
CA ALA A 190 -28.39 12.18 27.24
C ALA A 190 -29.42 13.21 27.76
N LEU A 191 -29.05 13.99 28.79
CA LEU A 191 -29.90 15.07 29.33
C LEU A 191 -30.21 16.13 28.26
N MET A 192 -29.21 16.56 27.49
CA MET A 192 -29.40 17.52 26.41
C MET A 192 -30.34 16.99 25.32
N LYS A 193 -30.18 15.72 24.92
CA LYS A 193 -31.08 15.07 23.96
C LYS A 193 -32.51 15.00 24.48
N ASN A 194 -32.70 14.56 25.73
CA ASN A 194 -34.00 14.46 26.36
C ASN A 194 -34.68 15.83 26.49
N LYS A 195 -33.93 16.86 26.88
CA LYS A 195 -34.42 18.24 26.95
C LYS A 195 -34.90 18.73 25.58
N LYS A 196 -34.12 18.48 24.53
CA LYS A 196 -34.51 18.84 23.16
C LYS A 196 -35.80 18.14 22.73
N THR A 197 -35.89 16.82 22.94
CA THR A 197 -37.10 16.05 22.60
C THR A 197 -38.32 16.50 23.41
N ALA A 198 -38.14 16.84 24.69
CA ALA A 198 -39.21 17.37 25.52
C ALA A 198 -39.73 18.72 25.01
N GLN A 199 -38.83 19.65 24.69
CA GLN A 199 -39.19 20.96 24.13
C GLN A 199 -39.93 20.84 22.80
N GLU A 200 -39.46 19.95 21.92
CA GLU A 200 -40.11 19.69 20.63
C GLU A 200 -41.52 19.12 20.83
N ARG A 201 -41.68 18.16 21.75
CA ARG A 201 -42.98 17.58 22.10
C ARG A 201 -43.93 18.62 22.69
N GLU A 202 -43.45 19.43 23.63
CA GLU A 202 -44.21 20.53 24.24
C GLU A 202 -44.63 21.55 23.18
N TYR A 203 -43.73 21.90 22.26
CA TYR A 203 -44.04 22.80 21.15
C TYR A 203 -45.20 22.28 20.28
N TYR A 204 -45.11 21.04 19.80
CA TYR A 204 -46.18 20.46 18.96
C TYR A 204 -47.49 20.27 19.73
N GLN A 205 -47.42 19.86 21.00
CA GLN A 205 -48.61 19.74 21.84
C GLN A 205 -49.30 21.09 22.05
N ASN A 206 -48.52 22.15 22.28
CA ASN A 206 -49.06 23.50 22.41
C ASN A 206 -49.68 23.99 21.10
N VAL A 207 -48.99 23.83 19.96
CA VAL A 207 -49.54 24.19 18.64
C VAL A 207 -50.89 23.49 18.41
N GLN A 208 -50.96 22.19 18.67
CA GLN A 208 -52.20 21.40 18.52
C GLN A 208 -53.34 21.86 19.45
N LEU A 209 -53.04 22.47 20.60
CA LEU A 209 -54.05 22.99 21.52
C LEU A 209 -54.61 24.37 21.11
N TYR A 210 -53.88 25.11 20.28
CA TYR A 210 -54.25 26.46 19.83
C TYR A 210 -54.75 26.51 18.38
N GLU A 211 -54.72 25.38 17.66
CA GLU A 211 -55.44 25.13 16.40
C GLU A 211 -56.86 24.62 16.68
#